data_AF-K2JYW4-F1
#
_entry.id   AF-K2JYW4-F1
#
_cell.length_a   1.000
_cell.length_b   1.000
_cell.length_c   1.000
_cell.angle_alpha   90.00
_cell.angle_beta   90.00
_cell.angle_gamma   90.00
#
_symmetry.space_group_name_H-M   'P 1'
#
loop_
_entity.id
_entity.type
_entity.pdbx_description
1 polymer ?
#
loop_
_entity_poly.entity_id
_entity_poly.type
_entity_poly.pdbx_seq_one_letter_code
_entity_poly.pdbx_strand_id
1 'polypeptide(L)'
;MIEVLTPPETALVSLAAAKAHLGVTGDDDDAAIEGLIARVSTIIITYIRRPILAGSYLETVTTNGSQLSVALSRFPVSSITSVKLDGSTEAMDSESYSIDTESGLLLRVDSFGLPIAWGRHSVAVTYEAGYADTPADVQHAALTLIGAEWATKGRDPSLKSIGIGSIALGYFTADALPGLASVSHLLEPYRPPAIG
;
A
#
# COMPACT_ATOMS: atom_id res chain seq x y z
N MET A 1 -9.68 -16.97 -4.89
CA MET A 1 -10.45 -15.85 -5.45
C MET A 1 -10.58 -14.80 -4.36
N ILE A 2 -10.22 -13.55 -4.66
CA ILE A 2 -10.35 -12.44 -3.71
C ILE A 2 -11.46 -11.50 -4.18
N GLU A 3 -12.33 -11.13 -3.27
CA GLU A 3 -13.40 -10.16 -3.41
C GLU A 3 -13.14 -9.01 -2.43
N VAL A 4 -13.33 -7.78 -2.89
CA VAL A 4 -13.14 -6.58 -2.07
C VAL A 4 -14.50 -6.17 -1.53
N LEU A 5 -14.68 -6.25 -0.20
CA LEU A 5 -15.91 -5.83 0.46
C LEU A 5 -15.90 -4.31 0.67
N THR A 6 -14.78 -3.79 1.18
CA THR A 6 -14.56 -2.36 1.39
C THR A 6 -13.23 -1.97 0.75
N PRO A 7 -13.23 -1.11 -0.28
CA PRO A 7 -11.98 -0.69 -0.89
C PRO A 7 -11.17 0.18 0.09
N PRO A 8 -9.84 0.00 0.13
CA PRO A 8 -8.98 0.84 0.93
C PRO A 8 -8.93 2.27 0.36
N GLU A 9 -8.67 3.23 1.22
CA GLU A 9 -8.42 4.60 0.79
C GLU A 9 -7.16 4.65 -0.08
N THR A 10 -7.19 5.49 -1.12
CA THR A 10 -6.08 5.63 -2.06
C THR A 10 -5.19 6.83 -1.75
N ALA A 11 -5.64 7.79 -0.96
CA ALA A 11 -4.85 8.95 -0.59
C ALA A 11 -3.82 8.57 0.49
N LEU A 12 -2.54 8.60 0.13
CA LEU A 12 -1.47 8.23 1.07
C LEU A 12 -1.13 9.34 2.05
N VAL A 13 -1.47 10.59 1.74
CA VAL A 13 -1.14 11.77 2.53
C VAL A 13 -2.34 12.71 2.54
N SER A 14 -2.60 13.35 3.68
CA SER A 14 -3.67 14.35 3.80
C SER A 14 -3.30 15.66 3.12
N LEU A 15 -4.32 16.42 2.68
CA LEU A 15 -4.11 17.75 2.09
C LEU A 15 -3.36 18.69 3.04
N ALA A 16 -3.69 18.65 4.34
CA ALA A 16 -3.00 19.48 5.34
C ALA A 16 -1.50 19.15 5.44
N ALA A 17 -1.12 17.87 5.41
CA ALA A 17 0.28 17.45 5.43
C ALA A 17 1.02 17.86 4.14
N ALA A 18 0.36 17.74 2.98
CA ALA A 18 0.92 18.20 1.71
C ALA A 18 1.13 19.73 1.70
N LYS A 19 0.15 20.53 2.16
CA LYS A 19 0.27 21.99 2.29
C LYS A 19 1.40 22.40 3.21
N ALA A 20 1.50 21.74 4.37
CA ALA A 20 2.58 21.98 5.32
C ALA A 20 3.96 21.68 4.71
N HIS A 21 4.08 20.62 3.91
CA HIS A 21 5.33 20.28 3.23
C HIS A 21 5.70 21.28 2.12
N LEU A 22 4.70 21.79 1.38
CA LEU A 22 4.89 22.75 0.29
C LEU A 22 5.04 24.21 0.78
N GLY A 23 4.75 24.48 2.06
CA GLY A 23 4.73 25.84 2.62
C GLY A 23 3.56 26.70 2.13
N VAL A 24 2.46 26.07 1.71
CA VAL A 24 1.25 26.74 1.20
C VAL A 24 0.26 26.95 2.35
N THR A 25 -0.20 28.19 2.55
CA THR A 25 -1.12 28.56 3.64
C THR A 25 -2.53 28.94 3.17
N GLY A 26 -2.71 29.25 1.88
CA GLY A 26 -4.00 29.57 1.27
C GLY A 26 -4.70 28.35 0.66
N ASP A 27 -5.96 28.52 0.26
CA ASP A 27 -6.81 27.44 -0.24
C ASP A 27 -6.97 27.46 -1.77
N ASP A 28 -6.41 28.45 -2.45
CA ASP A 28 -6.51 28.64 -3.91
C ASP A 28 -5.93 27.47 -4.70
N ASP A 29 -4.92 26.81 -4.13
CA ASP A 29 -4.21 25.70 -4.75
C ASP A 29 -4.70 24.31 -4.28
N ASP A 30 -5.71 24.25 -3.41
CA ASP A 30 -6.15 22.99 -2.77
C ASP A 30 -6.56 21.94 -3.80
N ALA A 31 -7.38 22.31 -4.79
CA ALA A 31 -7.80 21.39 -5.85
C ALA A 31 -6.60 20.87 -6.68
N ALA A 32 -5.56 21.69 -6.87
CA ALA A 32 -4.35 21.28 -7.57
C ALA A 32 -3.51 20.31 -6.71
N ILE A 33 -3.42 20.57 -5.41
CA ILE A 33 -2.70 19.72 -4.45
C ILE A 33 -3.41 18.36 -4.31
N GLU A 34 -4.74 18.33 -4.24
CA GLU A 34 -5.52 17.07 -4.22
C GLU A 34 -5.27 16.24 -5.49
N GLY A 35 -5.25 16.88 -6.65
CA GLY A 35 -4.93 16.21 -7.92
C GLY A 35 -3.52 15.62 -7.94
N LEU A 36 -2.55 16.31 -7.34
CA LEU A 36 -1.18 15.81 -7.19
C LEU A 36 -1.10 14.64 -6.22
N ILE A 37 -1.78 14.71 -5.07
CA ILE A 37 -1.86 13.63 -4.09
C ILE A 37 -2.42 12.36 -4.76
N ALA A 38 -3.52 12.47 -5.52
CA ALA A 38 -4.13 11.34 -6.20
C ALA A 38 -3.18 10.70 -7.24
N ARG A 39 -2.48 11.53 -8.02
CA ARG A 39 -1.51 11.07 -9.03
C ARG A 39 -0.33 10.36 -8.38
N VAL A 40 0.31 11.00 -7.39
CA VAL A 40 1.48 10.44 -6.69
C VAL A 40 1.10 9.16 -5.95
N SER A 41 -0.06 9.14 -5.30
CA SER A 41 -0.54 7.93 -4.63
C SER A 41 -0.75 6.78 -5.62
N THR A 42 -1.31 7.05 -6.79
CA THR A 42 -1.45 6.06 -7.87
C THR A 42 -0.09 5.51 -8.32
N ILE A 43 0.91 6.38 -8.48
CA ILE A 43 2.27 5.99 -8.86
C ILE A 43 2.89 5.05 -7.81
N ILE A 44 2.80 5.42 -6.53
CA ILE A 44 3.33 4.62 -5.42
C ILE A 44 2.62 3.27 -5.33
N ILE A 45 1.28 3.26 -5.36
CA ILE A 45 0.49 2.02 -5.30
C ILE A 45 0.81 1.11 -6.50
N THR A 46 0.98 1.67 -7.69
CA THR A 46 1.37 0.92 -8.89
C THR A 46 2.78 0.35 -8.77
N TYR A 47 3.71 1.10 -8.16
CA TYR A 47 5.07 0.64 -7.92
C TYR A 47 5.12 -0.52 -6.92
N ILE A 48 4.41 -0.39 -5.79
CA ILE A 48 4.31 -1.42 -4.75
C ILE A 48 3.50 -2.63 -5.26
N ARG A 49 2.62 -2.41 -6.26
CA ARG A 49 1.65 -3.36 -6.82
C ARG A 49 0.63 -3.85 -5.79
N ARG A 50 0.38 -3.04 -4.78
CA ARG A 50 -0.51 -3.39 -3.68
C ARG A 50 -1.01 -2.13 -2.94
N PRO A 51 -2.27 -2.08 -2.50
CA PRO A 51 -2.76 -1.07 -1.58
C PRO A 51 -2.07 -1.22 -0.21
N ILE A 52 -1.71 -0.07 0.35
CA ILE A 52 -1.07 0.05 1.65
C ILE A 52 -2.10 0.17 2.76
N LEU A 53 -3.13 1.00 2.57
CA LEU A 53 -4.15 1.24 3.58
C LEU A 53 -5.09 0.04 3.76
N ALA A 54 -5.68 -0.04 4.95
CA ALA A 54 -6.57 -1.10 5.35
C ALA A 54 -7.84 -1.13 4.49
N GLY A 55 -8.24 -2.34 4.09
CA GLY A 55 -9.52 -2.63 3.45
C GLY A 55 -10.06 -3.97 3.91
N SER A 56 -11.35 -4.20 3.67
CA SER A 56 -12.02 -5.45 4.03
C SER A 56 -12.11 -6.36 2.80
N TYR A 57 -11.68 -7.61 2.94
CA TYR A 57 -11.59 -8.57 1.84
C TYR A 57 -12.27 -9.89 2.22
N LEU A 58 -12.85 -10.53 1.21
CA LEU A 58 -13.28 -11.92 1.25
C LEU A 58 -12.37 -12.72 0.32
N GLU A 59 -11.55 -13.61 0.87
CA GLU A 59 -10.67 -14.47 0.09
C GLU A 59 -11.08 -15.94 0.22
N THR A 60 -11.39 -16.56 -0.91
CA THR A 60 -11.68 -17.99 -1.00
C THR A 60 -10.49 -18.73 -1.59
N VAL A 61 -9.85 -19.57 -0.78
CA VAL A 61 -8.71 -20.40 -1.17
C VAL A 61 -9.12 -21.87 -1.15
N THR A 62 -8.82 -22.59 -2.25
CA THR A 62 -9.05 -24.04 -2.30
C THR A 62 -7.78 -24.76 -1.88
N THR A 63 -7.86 -25.57 -0.84
CA THR A 63 -6.72 -26.34 -0.34
C THR A 63 -6.65 -27.71 -1.01
N ASN A 64 -5.43 -28.22 -1.21
CA ASN A 64 -5.19 -29.45 -1.96
C ASN A 64 -5.16 -30.75 -1.11
N GLY A 65 -5.37 -30.66 0.22
CA GLY A 65 -5.38 -31.81 1.12
C GLY A 65 -4.32 -31.76 2.21
N SER A 66 -3.06 -31.48 1.87
CA SER A 66 -1.92 -31.56 2.78
C SER A 66 -1.36 -30.21 3.21
N GLN A 67 -1.95 -29.11 2.75
CA GLN A 67 -1.57 -27.76 3.17
C GLN A 67 -1.86 -27.55 4.65
N LEU A 68 -0.82 -27.16 5.40
CA LEU A 68 -0.90 -26.75 6.80
C LEU A 68 -1.25 -25.27 6.95
N SER A 69 -0.97 -24.48 5.91
CA SER A 69 -1.22 -23.04 5.89
C SER A 69 -1.93 -22.62 4.62
N VAL A 70 -2.77 -21.59 4.75
CA VAL A 70 -3.41 -20.84 3.68
C VAL A 70 -2.77 -19.46 3.65
N ALA A 71 -2.13 -19.11 2.55
CA ALA A 71 -1.56 -17.78 2.36
C ALA A 71 -2.63 -16.83 1.85
N LEU A 72 -2.87 -15.75 2.60
CA LEU A 72 -3.75 -14.66 2.20
C LEU A 72 -3.01 -13.71 1.26
N SER A 73 -3.71 -13.18 0.28
CA SER A 73 -3.15 -12.29 -0.74
C SER A 73 -2.83 -10.88 -0.21
N ARG A 74 -3.33 -10.51 0.98
CA ARG A 74 -3.19 -9.17 1.59
C ARG A 74 -2.67 -9.29 3.03
N PHE A 75 -1.61 -8.56 3.37
CA PHE A 75 -0.92 -8.58 4.67
C PHE A 75 -0.19 -7.23 4.95
N PRO A 76 -0.21 -6.58 6.11
CA PRO A 76 -0.54 -7.17 7.38
C PRO A 76 -2.04 -7.35 7.55
N VAL A 77 -2.44 -8.45 8.19
CA VAL A 77 -3.83 -8.70 8.56
C VAL A 77 -4.09 -8.06 9.90
N SER A 78 -5.05 -7.14 9.95
CA SER A 78 -5.42 -6.42 11.18
C SER A 78 -6.39 -7.23 12.02
N SER A 79 -7.39 -7.84 11.38
CA SER A 79 -8.41 -8.63 12.06
C SER A 79 -9.01 -9.69 11.11
N ILE A 80 -9.43 -10.83 11.67
CA ILE A 80 -10.22 -11.83 10.96
C ILE A 80 -11.66 -11.73 11.45
N THR A 81 -12.60 -11.52 10.54
CA THR A 81 -14.03 -11.47 10.84
C THR A 81 -14.64 -12.86 10.86
N SER A 82 -14.30 -13.73 9.90
CA SER A 82 -14.82 -15.09 9.86
C SER A 82 -13.99 -15.99 8.96
N VAL A 83 -13.81 -17.25 9.37
CA VAL A 83 -13.28 -18.33 8.53
C VAL A 83 -14.39 -19.37 8.33
N LYS A 84 -14.71 -19.70 7.08
CA LYS A 84 -15.77 -20.66 6.72
C LYS A 84 -15.22 -21.74 5.82
N LEU A 85 -15.66 -22.98 6.02
CA LEU A 85 -15.28 -24.14 5.21
C LEU A 85 -16.45 -24.57 4.32
N ASP A 86 -16.16 -24.84 3.05
CA ASP A 86 -17.08 -25.42 2.05
C ASP A 86 -18.45 -24.72 1.95
N GLY A 87 -18.47 -23.40 2.16
CA GLY A 87 -19.71 -22.61 2.11
C GLY A 87 -20.60 -22.77 3.35
N SER A 88 -20.10 -23.33 4.44
CA SER A 88 -20.79 -23.38 5.74
C SER A 88 -21.25 -21.98 6.18
N THR A 89 -22.44 -21.90 6.76
CA THR A 89 -22.94 -20.67 7.37
C THR A 89 -22.23 -20.34 8.69
N GLU A 90 -21.75 -21.38 9.38
CA GLU A 90 -21.05 -21.26 10.65
C GLU A 90 -19.57 -20.94 10.42
N ALA A 91 -19.08 -19.94 11.14
CA ALA A 91 -17.65 -19.66 11.20
C ALA A 91 -16.95 -20.69 12.07
N MET A 92 -15.72 -21.05 11.70
CA MET A 92 -14.83 -21.80 12.57
C MET A 92 -14.54 -21.00 13.83
N ASP A 93 -14.38 -21.71 14.93
CA ASP A 93 -13.99 -21.11 16.19
C ASP A 93 -12.55 -20.55 16.11
N SER A 94 -12.32 -19.42 16.79
CA SER A 94 -11.04 -18.73 16.79
C SER A 94 -9.91 -19.54 17.42
N GLU A 95 -10.20 -20.55 18.24
CA GLU A 95 -9.18 -21.44 18.81
C GLU A 95 -8.73 -22.52 17.81
N SER A 96 -9.48 -22.73 16.73
CA SER A 96 -9.19 -23.77 15.71
C SER A 96 -8.23 -23.30 14.60
N TYR A 97 -7.83 -22.03 14.62
CA TYR A 97 -6.89 -21.46 13.67
C TYR A 97 -5.98 -20.42 14.34
N SER A 98 -4.78 -20.26 13.78
CA SER A 98 -3.83 -19.22 14.16
C SER A 98 -3.41 -18.46 12.92
N ILE A 99 -3.21 -17.16 13.03
CA ILE A 99 -2.74 -16.32 11.93
C ILE A 99 -1.43 -15.66 12.28
N ASP A 100 -0.48 -15.74 11.38
CA ASP A 100 0.65 -14.83 11.34
C ASP A 100 0.21 -13.56 10.60
N THR A 101 -0.03 -12.49 11.37
CA THR A 101 -0.54 -11.22 10.86
C THR A 101 0.43 -10.53 9.91
N GLU A 102 1.74 -10.74 10.04
CA GLU A 102 2.73 -10.07 9.18
C GLU A 102 2.85 -10.74 7.82
N SER A 103 2.86 -12.08 7.78
CA SER A 103 2.98 -12.85 6.54
C SER A 103 1.62 -13.15 5.88
N GLY A 104 0.51 -12.97 6.61
CA GLY A 104 -0.83 -13.35 6.15
C GLY A 104 -1.03 -14.86 6.07
N LEU A 105 -0.26 -15.65 6.82
CA LEU A 105 -0.37 -17.11 6.82
C LEU A 105 -1.39 -17.55 7.86
N LEU A 106 -2.48 -18.17 7.40
CA LEU A 106 -3.51 -18.77 8.24
C LEU A 106 -3.21 -20.26 8.42
N LEU A 107 -2.85 -20.65 9.64
CA LEU A 107 -2.62 -22.03 10.05
C LEU A 107 -3.88 -22.59 10.72
N ARG A 108 -4.20 -23.84 10.41
CA ARG A 108 -5.20 -24.58 11.19
C ARG A 108 -4.50 -25.25 12.35
N VAL A 109 -5.07 -25.17 13.55
CA VAL A 109 -4.47 -25.76 14.76
C VAL A 109 -5.44 -26.71 15.45
N ASP A 110 -4.89 -27.68 16.17
CA ASP A 110 -5.66 -28.54 17.07
C ASP A 110 -5.84 -27.90 18.46
N SER A 111 -6.51 -28.62 19.36
CA SER A 111 -6.71 -28.18 20.75
C SER A 111 -5.42 -27.98 21.56
N PHE A 112 -4.27 -28.47 21.06
CA PHE A 112 -2.96 -28.29 21.66
C PHE A 112 -2.14 -27.19 20.98
N GLY A 113 -2.71 -26.49 19.99
CA GLY A 113 -2.03 -25.44 19.21
C GLY A 113 -1.06 -25.99 18.15
N LEU A 114 -1.10 -27.29 17.85
CA LEU A 114 -0.24 -27.89 16.83
C LEU A 114 -0.84 -27.71 15.43
N PRO A 115 -0.03 -27.34 14.41
CA PRO A 115 -0.52 -27.20 13.05
C PRO A 115 -1.08 -28.51 12.49
N ILE A 116 -2.31 -28.47 11.99
CA ILE A 116 -2.98 -29.59 11.33
C ILE A 116 -3.31 -29.25 9.89
N ALA A 117 -3.47 -30.27 9.05
CA ALA A 117 -3.81 -30.05 7.66
C ALA A 117 -5.21 -29.46 7.51
N TRP A 118 -5.34 -28.49 6.59
CA TRP A 118 -6.64 -27.97 6.18
C TRP A 118 -7.49 -29.04 5.52
N GLY A 119 -6.91 -30.12 4.99
CA GLY A 119 -7.67 -31.09 4.20
C GLY A 119 -8.02 -30.51 2.82
N ARG A 120 -9.00 -31.10 2.15
CA ARG A 120 -9.47 -30.66 0.83
C ARG A 120 -10.77 -29.89 1.01
N HIS A 121 -10.65 -28.60 1.30
CA HIS A 121 -11.78 -27.72 1.52
C HIS A 121 -11.64 -26.41 0.73
N SER A 122 -12.76 -25.76 0.50
CA SER A 122 -12.81 -24.36 0.12
C SER A 122 -12.84 -23.51 1.38
N VAL A 123 -11.76 -22.79 1.67
CA VAL A 123 -11.62 -21.93 2.84
C VAL A 123 -11.96 -20.51 2.43
N ALA A 124 -13.08 -20.00 2.92
CA ALA A 124 -13.51 -18.61 2.73
C ALA A 124 -13.18 -17.79 3.98
N VAL A 125 -12.29 -16.81 3.83
CA VAL A 125 -11.80 -15.96 4.92
C VAL A 125 -12.26 -14.54 4.67
N THR A 126 -13.00 -13.98 5.63
CA THR A 126 -13.34 -12.56 5.67
C THR A 126 -12.41 -11.88 6.67
N TYR A 127 -11.64 -10.90 6.22
CA TYR A 127 -10.60 -10.28 7.03
C TYR A 127 -10.32 -8.84 6.61
N GLU A 128 -9.75 -8.06 7.51
CA GLU A 128 -9.24 -6.72 7.26
C GLU A 128 -7.72 -6.78 7.14
N ALA A 129 -7.19 -6.19 6.07
CA ALA A 129 -5.75 -6.18 5.82
C ALA A 129 -5.27 -4.86 5.22
N GLY A 130 -4.07 -4.46 5.64
CA GLY A 130 -3.41 -3.20 5.33
C GLY A 130 -2.99 -2.48 6.60
N TYR A 131 -2.35 -1.32 6.42
CA TYR A 131 -1.96 -0.45 7.50
C TYR A 131 -3.14 0.47 7.86
N ALA A 132 -3.37 0.66 9.16
CA ALA A 132 -4.39 1.60 9.64
C ALA A 132 -4.04 3.04 9.23
N ASP A 133 -2.76 3.39 9.33
CA ASP A 133 -2.21 4.67 8.90
C ASP A 133 -1.11 4.45 7.86
N THR A 134 -0.92 5.42 6.95
CA THR A 134 0.18 5.35 5.99
C THR A 134 1.52 5.30 6.75
N PRO A 135 2.39 4.30 6.51
CA PRO A 135 3.70 4.24 7.15
C PRO A 135 4.55 5.48 6.88
N ALA A 136 5.38 5.89 7.84
CA ALA A 136 6.17 7.12 7.76
C ALA A 136 7.08 7.16 6.51
N ASP A 137 7.65 6.02 6.11
CA ASP A 137 8.50 5.92 4.90
C ASP A 137 7.68 6.19 3.63
N VAL A 138 6.47 5.64 3.55
CA VAL A 138 5.56 5.82 2.42
C VAL A 138 5.03 7.26 2.38
N GLN A 139 4.73 7.85 3.54
CA GLN A 139 4.38 9.27 3.65
C GLN A 139 5.52 10.17 3.17
N HIS A 140 6.75 9.89 3.58
CA HIS A 140 7.92 10.66 3.17
C HIS A 140 8.17 10.54 1.66
N ALA A 141 8.06 9.33 1.10
CA ALA A 141 8.15 9.11 -0.34
C ALA A 141 7.07 9.89 -1.11
N ALA A 142 5.82 9.86 -0.65
CA ALA A 142 4.73 10.60 -1.25
C ALA A 142 4.95 12.12 -1.20
N LEU A 143 5.33 12.67 -0.04
CA LEU A 143 5.62 14.10 0.11
C LEU A 143 6.78 14.56 -0.78
N THR A 144 7.84 13.76 -0.87
CA THR A 144 9.01 14.05 -1.72
C THR A 144 8.63 14.13 -3.19
N LEU A 145 7.80 13.19 -3.67
CA LEU A 145 7.31 13.20 -5.05
C LEU A 145 6.33 14.36 -5.30
N ILE A 146 5.45 14.68 -4.35
CA ILE A 146 4.56 15.84 -4.44
C ILE A 146 5.37 17.13 -4.54
N GLY A 147 6.41 17.30 -3.72
CA GLY A 147 7.31 18.44 -3.75
C GLY A 147 8.06 18.56 -5.08
N ALA A 148 8.54 17.44 -5.62
CA ALA A 148 9.21 17.40 -6.92
C ALA A 148 8.28 17.83 -8.06
N GLU A 149 7.07 17.25 -8.14
CA GLU A 149 6.05 17.62 -9.14
C GLU A 149 5.63 19.08 -9.00
N TRP A 150 5.41 19.55 -7.75
CA TRP A 150 5.07 20.95 -7.49
C TRP A 150 6.15 21.93 -7.96
N ALA A 151 7.43 21.60 -7.77
CA ALA A 151 8.55 22.43 -8.22
C ALA A 151 8.66 22.54 -9.75
N THR A 152 8.01 21.65 -10.51
CA THR A 152 7.92 21.76 -11.97
C THR A 152 6.78 22.68 -12.44
N LYS A 153 5.81 22.97 -11.57
CA LYS A 153 4.66 23.83 -11.89
C LYS A 153 5.15 25.23 -12.30
N GLY A 154 4.79 25.66 -13.51
CA GLY A 154 5.18 26.97 -14.05
C GLY A 154 6.61 27.07 -14.58
N ARG A 155 7.36 25.97 -14.62
CA ARG A 155 8.71 25.91 -15.19
C ARG A 155 8.68 25.52 -16.66
N ASP A 156 9.48 26.20 -17.49
CA ASP A 156 9.69 25.79 -18.88
C ASP A 156 10.65 24.58 -18.92
N PRO A 157 10.22 23.40 -19.41
CA PRO A 157 11.07 22.21 -19.47
C PRO A 157 12.27 22.37 -20.42
N SER A 158 12.21 23.31 -21.37
CA SER A 158 13.26 23.55 -22.35
C SER A 158 14.38 24.47 -21.83
N LEU A 159 14.14 25.19 -20.74
CA LEU A 159 15.07 26.16 -20.17
C LEU A 159 16.08 25.48 -19.21
N LYS A 160 17.33 25.36 -19.67
CA LYS A 160 18.41 24.65 -18.94
C LYS A 160 19.39 25.55 -18.19
N SER A 161 19.55 26.79 -18.64
CA SER A 161 20.40 27.79 -17.99
C SER A 161 20.01 29.20 -18.44
N ILE A 162 20.21 30.16 -17.55
CA ILE A 162 20.16 31.58 -17.88
C ILE A 162 21.49 32.20 -17.41
N GLY A 163 22.14 32.92 -18.31
CA GLY A 163 23.28 33.78 -17.98
C GLY A 163 22.86 35.23 -17.95
N ILE A 164 23.14 35.94 -16.86
CA ILE A 164 22.98 37.40 -16.76
C ILE A 164 24.33 37.99 -16.37
N GLY A 165 24.99 38.64 -17.34
CA GLY A 165 26.33 39.20 -17.13
C GLY A 165 27.38 38.11 -16.86
N SER A 166 28.12 38.24 -15.75
CA SER A 166 29.13 37.26 -15.30
C SER A 166 28.57 36.15 -14.39
N ILE A 167 27.26 36.17 -14.09
CA ILE A 167 26.62 35.17 -13.24
C ILE A 167 25.93 34.14 -14.12
N ALA A 168 26.32 32.87 -13.97
CA ALA A 168 25.66 31.73 -14.59
C ALA A 168 24.77 31.03 -13.55
N LEU A 169 23.47 30.98 -13.81
CA LEU A 169 22.53 30.19 -13.02
C LEU A 169 22.19 28.91 -13.79
N GLY A 170 22.66 27.78 -13.25
CA GLY A 170 22.35 26.45 -13.76
C GLY A 170 21.10 25.89 -13.10
N TYR A 171 20.20 25.36 -13.91
CA TYR A 171 18.96 24.74 -13.46
C TYR A 171 19.12 23.22 -13.52
N PHE A 172 18.84 22.50 -12.43
CA PHE A 172 18.79 21.03 -12.45
C PHE A 172 17.72 20.57 -13.45
N THR A 173 18.06 19.65 -14.35
CA THR A 173 17.10 19.09 -15.31
C THR A 173 15.97 18.34 -14.57
N ALA A 174 14.82 18.13 -15.20
CA ALA A 174 13.72 17.37 -14.59
C ALA A 174 14.16 15.98 -14.09
N ASP A 175 15.16 15.39 -14.75
CA ASP A 175 15.80 14.11 -14.40
C ASP A 175 16.62 14.14 -13.10
N ALA A 176 16.96 15.32 -12.59
CA ALA A 176 17.69 15.52 -11.34
C ALA A 176 16.76 15.88 -10.16
N LEU A 177 15.46 16.06 -10.41
CA LEU A 177 14.47 16.13 -9.33
C LEU A 177 14.24 14.73 -8.74
N PRO A 178 13.86 14.63 -7.45
CA PRO A 178 13.54 13.36 -6.84
C PRO A 178 12.44 12.65 -7.63
N GLY A 179 12.78 11.55 -8.28
CA GLY A 179 11.85 10.69 -8.99
C GLY A 179 11.50 9.45 -8.17
N LEU A 180 10.71 8.56 -8.75
CA LEU A 180 10.40 7.25 -8.14
C LEU A 180 11.66 6.48 -7.75
N ALA A 181 12.72 6.58 -8.56
CA ALA A 181 14.02 5.94 -8.29
C ALA A 181 14.72 6.50 -7.04
N SER A 182 14.49 7.77 -6.69
CA SER A 182 15.08 8.39 -5.50
C SER A 182 14.46 7.86 -4.21
N VAL A 183 13.16 7.54 -4.24
CA VAL A 183 12.39 7.05 -3.09
C VAL A 183 12.18 5.53 -3.10
N SER A 184 12.69 4.82 -4.10
CA SER A 184 12.44 3.37 -4.29
C SER A 184 12.89 2.55 -3.08
N HIS A 185 14.03 2.90 -2.48
CA HIS A 185 14.58 2.24 -1.30
C HIS A 185 13.65 2.29 -0.08
N LEU A 186 12.82 3.32 0.04
CA LEU A 186 11.80 3.45 1.09
C LEU A 186 10.58 2.57 0.82
N LEU A 187 10.31 2.28 -0.45
CA LEU A 187 9.13 1.55 -0.89
C LEU A 187 9.39 0.04 -1.08
N GLU A 188 10.65 -0.35 -1.25
CA GLU A 188 11.09 -1.74 -1.43
C GLU A 188 10.59 -2.72 -0.35
N PRO A 189 10.64 -2.38 0.96
CA PRO A 189 10.18 -3.28 2.01
C PRO A 189 8.69 -3.65 1.92
N TYR A 190 7.88 -2.78 1.32
CA TYR A 190 6.43 -2.96 1.21
C TYR A 190 6.00 -3.76 -0.03
N ARG A 191 6.96 -4.09 -0.90
CA ARG A 191 6.69 -4.85 -2.13
C ARG A 191 6.55 -6.34 -1.80
N PRO A 192 5.53 -7.04 -2.32
CA PRO A 192 5.44 -8.48 -2.15
C PRO A 192 6.69 -9.15 -2.76
N PRO A 193 7.22 -10.22 -2.12
CA PRO A 193 8.36 -10.93 -2.66
C PRO A 193 8.06 -11.38 -4.09
N ALA A 194 9.01 -11.18 -5.00
CA ALA A 194 8.86 -11.65 -6.36
C ALA A 194 8.74 -13.18 -6.32
N ILE A 195 7.53 -13.68 -6.58
CA ILE A 195 7.28 -15.11 -6.70
C ILE A 195 7.96 -15.52 -8.01
N GLY A 196 9.14 -16.13 -7.90
CA GLY A 196 9.89 -16.73 -9.00
C GLY A 196 9.46 -18.16 -9.28
#